data_AF-A0A1W1H6B6-F1
#
_entry.id   AF-A0A1W1H6B6-F1
#
_cell.length_a   1.000
_cell.length_b   1.000
_cell.length_c   1.000
_cell.angle_alpha   90.00
_cell.angle_beta   90.00
_cell.angle_gamma   90.00
#
_symmetry.space_group_name_H-M   'P 1'
#
loop_
_entity.id
_entity.type
_entity.pdbx_description
1 polymer ?
#
loop_
_entity_poly.entity_id
_entity_poly.type
_entity_poly.pdbx_seq_one_letter_code
_entity_poly.pdbx_strand_id
1 'polypeptide(L)'
;MARLKLKEHVINREWCKGCGICVHFCPKKVLELDSSEKVVAVRPEDCICCKLCELRCPDLAIEVLTTDDVPAEKKSADDDLITDDVLADETSTDDVLTDQDDSNE
;
A
#
# COMPACT_ATOMS: atom_id res chain seq x y z
N MET A 1 9.43 6.26 22.82
CA MET A 1 9.23 5.93 21.39
C MET A 1 10.61 5.90 20.74
N ALA A 2 10.99 4.80 20.10
CA ALA A 2 12.27 4.71 19.41
C ALA A 2 12.30 5.72 18.25
N ARG A 3 13.41 6.45 18.10
CA ARG A 3 13.59 7.43 17.03
C ARG A 3 14.26 6.71 15.86
N LEU A 4 13.47 6.38 14.84
CA LEU A 4 13.99 5.85 13.58
C LEU A 4 14.98 6.86 12.98
N LYS A 5 16.08 6.35 12.42
CA LYS A 5 17.07 7.16 11.71
C LYS A 5 16.99 6.87 10.21
N LEU A 6 16.95 7.93 9.42
CA LEU A 6 17.00 7.83 7.98
C LEU A 6 18.40 7.34 7.56
N LYS A 7 18.44 6.34 6.70
CA LYS A 7 19.64 5.95 5.95
C LYS A 7 19.68 6.74 4.63
N GLU A 8 18.64 6.61 3.80
CA GLU A 8 18.51 7.33 2.53
C GLU A 8 17.08 7.32 1.98
N HIS A 9 16.76 8.25 1.08
CA HIS A 9 15.56 8.21 0.25
C HIS A 9 15.93 7.62 -1.11
N VAL A 10 15.45 6.42 -1.43
CA VAL A 10 15.65 5.82 -2.75
C VAL A 10 14.54 6.31 -3.66
N ILE A 11 14.89 7.07 -4.70
CA ILE A 11 13.92 7.65 -5.64
C ILE A 11 14.20 7.11 -7.04
N ASN A 12 13.27 6.32 -7.57
CA ASN A 12 13.30 5.89 -8.96
C ASN A 12 12.73 6.98 -9.87
N ARG A 13 13.63 7.70 -10.55
CA ARG A 13 13.27 8.82 -11.44
C ARG A 13 12.48 8.39 -12.68
N GLU A 14 12.64 7.15 -13.14
CA GLU A 14 11.90 6.62 -14.29
C GLU A 14 10.42 6.39 -13.96
N TRP A 15 10.15 5.97 -12.72
CA TRP A 15 8.81 5.69 -12.24
C TRP A 15 8.11 6.94 -11.73
N CYS A 16 8.87 7.89 -11.19
CA CYS A 16 8.32 9.16 -10.69
C CYS A 16 7.63 9.94 -11.82
N LYS A 17 6.31 10.17 -11.69
CA LYS A 17 5.53 10.98 -12.64
C LYS A 17 5.49 12.48 -12.34
N GLY A 18 6.08 12.91 -11.23
CA GLY A 18 6.11 14.34 -10.86
C GLY A 18 4.83 14.91 -10.27
N CYS A 19 3.93 14.05 -9.77
CA CYS A 19 2.63 14.47 -9.24
C CYS A 19 2.68 15.35 -7.97
N GLY A 20 3.83 15.44 -7.29
CA GLY A 20 4.02 16.30 -6.12
C GLY A 20 3.29 15.85 -4.84
N ILE A 21 2.59 14.72 -4.85
CA ILE A 21 1.83 14.21 -3.67
C ILE A 21 2.77 14.01 -2.47
N CYS A 22 3.93 13.39 -2.70
CA CYS A 22 4.94 13.16 -1.66
C CYS A 22 5.46 14.48 -1.03
N VAL A 23 5.58 15.54 -1.82
CA VAL A 23 5.99 16.88 -1.35
C VAL A 23 4.90 17.49 -0.47
N HIS A 24 3.64 17.41 -0.91
CA HIS A 24 2.50 17.98 -0.19
C HIS A 24 2.26 17.31 1.18
N PHE A 25 2.36 15.98 1.24
CA PHE A 25 2.10 15.21 2.45
C PHE A 25 3.31 15.10 3.39
N CYS A 26 4.49 15.61 3.00
CA CYS A 26 5.66 15.56 3.87
C CYS A 26 5.49 16.55 5.04
N PRO A 27 5.31 16.10 6.30
CA PRO A 27 5.09 16.99 7.44
C PRO A 27 6.30 17.87 7.75
N LYS A 28 7.49 17.43 7.32
CA LYS A 28 8.77 18.13 7.47
C LYS A 28 9.20 18.86 6.20
N LYS A 29 8.42 18.77 5.12
CA LYS A 29 8.72 19.37 3.80
C LYS A 29 10.16 19.04 3.33
N VAL A 30 10.57 17.79 3.46
CA VAL A 30 11.93 17.33 3.11
C VAL A 30 12.15 17.22 1.60
N LEU A 31 11.06 17.05 0.84
CA LEU A 31 11.05 16.77 -0.58
C LEU A 31 10.63 18.01 -1.37
N GLU A 32 11.20 18.20 -2.56
CA GLU A 32 10.81 19.22 -3.53
C GLU A 32 10.81 18.61 -4.96
N LEU A 33 10.22 19.31 -5.93
CA LEU A 33 10.32 18.95 -7.35
C LEU A 33 11.47 19.72 -7.99
N ASP A 34 12.32 19.03 -8.75
CA ASP A 34 13.40 19.65 -9.51
C ASP A 34 12.91 20.24 -10.85
N SER A 35 13.82 20.81 -11.63
CA SER A 35 13.51 21.42 -12.93
C SER A 35 12.96 20.44 -13.98
N SER A 36 13.07 19.12 -13.74
CA SER A 36 12.51 18.07 -14.60
C SER A 36 11.20 17.50 -14.03
N GLU A 37 10.59 18.21 -13.08
CA GLU A 37 9.40 17.80 -12.35
C GLU A 37 9.57 16.45 -11.65
N LYS A 38 10.81 16.07 -11.28
CA LYS A 38 11.07 14.84 -10.52
C LYS A 38 11.29 15.17 -9.06
N VAL A 39 10.80 14.31 -8.18
CA VAL A 39 10.99 14.48 -6.74
C VAL A 39 12.46 14.32 -6.38
N VAL A 40 12.94 15.20 -5.50
CA VAL A 40 14.27 15.18 -4.91
C VAL A 40 14.18 15.45 -3.41
N ALA A 41 15.06 14.81 -2.63
CA ALA A 41 15.20 15.11 -1.20
C ALA A 41 16.18 16.26 -1.02
N VAL A 42 15.68 17.44 -0.65
CA VAL A 42 16.49 18.66 -0.46
C VAL A 42 17.00 18.83 0.98
N ARG A 43 16.29 18.25 1.95
CA ARG A 43 16.61 18.31 3.39
C ARG A 43 16.49 16.93 4.06
N PRO A 44 17.20 15.89 3.56
CA PRO A 44 17.05 14.53 4.06
C PRO A 44 17.29 14.41 5.58
N GLU A 45 18.10 15.28 6.17
CA GLU A 45 18.41 15.35 7.61
C GLU A 45 17.19 15.64 8.49
N ASP A 46 16.17 16.31 7.96
CA ASP A 46 14.94 16.64 8.68
C ASP A 46 13.89 15.52 8.62
N CYS A 47 14.17 14.45 7.87
CA CYS A 47 13.26 13.33 7.73
C CYS A 47 13.09 12.57 9.05
N ILE A 48 11.83 12.41 9.46
CA ILE A 48 11.45 11.65 10.66
C ILE A 48 11.04 10.20 10.34
N CYS A 49 11.35 9.73 9.12
CA CYS A 49 11.02 8.38 8.65
C CYS A 49 9.55 7.98 8.79
N CYS A 50 8.61 8.93 8.59
CA CYS A 50 7.18 8.66 8.71
C CYS A 50 6.60 7.77 7.58
N LYS A 51 7.40 7.51 6.53
CA LYS A 51 7.04 6.72 5.32
C LYS A 51 5.78 7.18 4.56
N LEU A 52 5.22 8.35 4.87
CA LEU A 52 4.04 8.89 4.15
C LEU A 52 4.30 9.12 2.66
N CYS A 53 5.50 9.55 2.28
CA CYS A 53 5.86 9.75 0.88
C CYS A 53 5.87 8.44 0.08
N GLU A 54 6.31 7.36 0.70
CA GLU A 54 6.33 5.99 0.14
C GLU A 54 4.89 5.46 0.02
N LEU A 55 4.13 5.48 1.11
CA LEU A 55 2.74 4.98 1.18
C LEU A 55 1.77 5.74 0.27
N ARG A 56 2.05 6.99 -0.06
CA ARG A 56 1.18 7.84 -0.89
C ARG A 56 1.64 7.94 -2.33
N CYS A 57 2.78 7.36 -2.69
CA CYS A 57 3.23 7.39 -4.07
C CYS A 57 2.42 6.37 -4.89
N PRO A 58 1.59 6.82 -5.86
CA PRO A 58 0.78 5.90 -6.66
C PRO A 58 1.64 5.02 -7.57
N ASP A 59 2.82 5.50 -7.97
CA ASP A 59 3.77 4.79 -8.83
C ASP A 59 4.87 4.06 -8.05
N LEU A 60 4.82 4.06 -6.71
CA LEU A 60 5.84 3.46 -5.83
C LEU A 60 7.28 3.89 -6.18
N ALA A 61 7.45 5.14 -6.60
CA ALA A 61 8.72 5.68 -7.09
C ALA A 61 9.67 6.16 -6.00
N ILE A 62 9.29 6.07 -4.72
CA ILE A 62 10.08 6.54 -3.58
C ILE A 62 9.99 5.55 -2.42
N GLU A 63 11.13 5.26 -1.80
CA GLU A 63 11.27 4.38 -0.64
C GLU A 63 12.11 5.07 0.45
N VAL A 64 11.73 4.86 1.71
CA VAL A 64 12.45 5.41 2.87
C VAL A 64 13.22 4.30 3.58
N LEU A 65 14.53 4.24 3.33
CA LEU A 65 15.41 3.29 4.00
C LEU A 65 15.88 3.86 5.35
N THR A 66 15.79 3.04 6.38
CA THR A 66 16.22 3.32 7.75
C THR A 66 17.35 2.39 8.16
N THR A 67 18.05 2.74 9.23
CA THR A 67 19.19 1.94 9.72
C THR A 67 18.77 0.59 10.31
N ASP A 68 17.50 0.42 10.65
CA ASP A 68 16.95 -0.78 11.28
C ASP A 68 16.28 -1.72 10.27
N ASP A 69 16.24 -1.35 8.97
CA ASP A 69 15.73 -2.25 7.93
C ASP A 69 16.70 -3.42 7.75
N VAL A 70 16.35 -4.57 8.33
CA VAL A 70 16.99 -5.85 8.03
C VAL A 70 16.69 -6.15 6.56
N PRO A 71 17.70 -6.42 5.71
CA PRO A 71 17.49 -6.78 4.32
C PRO A 71 16.45 -7.89 4.23
N ALA A 72 15.41 -7.66 3.43
CA ALA A 72 14.25 -8.54 3.32
C ALA A 72 14.63 -9.88 2.67
N GLU A 73 15.30 -10.76 3.41
CA GLU A 73 15.31 -12.18 3.12
C GLU A 73 14.05 -12.79 3.75
N LYS A 74 12.99 -12.90 2.93
CA LYS A 74 11.79 -13.73 3.13
C LYS A 74 10.90 -13.40 4.34
N LYS A 75 9.86 -12.59 4.13
CA LYS A 75 8.57 -12.84 4.79
C LYS A 75 7.82 -13.88 3.96
N SER A 76 8.16 -15.14 4.23
CA SER A 76 7.41 -16.32 3.85
C SER A 76 5.99 -16.24 4.42
N ALA A 77 5.05 -16.80 3.65
CA ALA A 77 3.67 -17.08 3.96
C ALA A 77 3.34 -17.34 5.45
N ASP A 78 2.40 -16.55 5.95
CA ASP A 78 1.42 -16.91 6.97
C ASP A 78 0.05 -16.42 6.48
N ASP A 79 -0.39 -16.99 5.35
CA ASP A 79 -1.82 -17.19 5.08
C ASP A 79 -2.24 -18.30 6.06
N ASP A 80 -2.50 -17.90 7.30
CA ASP A 80 -3.08 -18.78 8.32
C ASP A 80 -4.48 -19.18 7.85
N LEU A 81 -4.50 -20.32 7.16
CA LEU A 81 -5.54 -21.33 7.27
C LEU A 81 -6.00 -21.45 8.73
N ILE A 82 -7.33 -21.57 8.88
CA ILE A 82 -8.17 -21.97 10.04
C ILE A 82 -9.23 -20.87 10.21
N THR A 83 -10.48 -21.07 9.79
CA THR A 83 -11.48 -22.03 10.29
C THR A 83 -12.56 -22.19 9.20
N ASP A 84 -13.31 -23.25 9.01
CA ASP A 84 -13.56 -24.48 9.75
C ASP A 84 -14.26 -25.42 8.78
N ASP A 85 -14.27 -26.68 9.16
CA ASP A 85 -15.05 -27.75 8.57
C ASP A 85 -16.57 -27.38 8.65
N VAL A 86 -17.19 -27.05 7.52
CA VAL A 86 -18.66 -27.20 7.34
C VAL A 86 -18.88 -28.04 6.10
N LEU A 87 -18.45 -29.29 6.21
CA LEU A 87 -19.02 -30.42 5.47
C LEU A 87 -20.05 -31.09 6.38
N ALA A 88 -21.09 -31.66 5.76
CA ALA A 88 -22.27 -32.33 6.32
C ALA A 88 -23.42 -31.36 6.65
N ASP A 89 -24.68 -31.59 6.27
CA ASP A 89 -25.33 -32.67 5.52
C ASP A 89 -26.81 -32.27 5.41
N GLU A 90 -27.35 -31.94 4.24
CA GLU A 90 -28.80 -32.10 4.00
C GLU A 90 -29.16 -31.99 2.51
N THR A 91 -28.93 -33.09 1.79
CA THR A 91 -29.73 -33.46 0.62
C THR A 91 -31.05 -34.09 1.11
N SER A 92 -32.16 -33.38 1.01
CA SER A 92 -33.56 -33.89 1.09
C SER A 92 -34.43 -32.66 1.35
N THR A 93 -35.49 -32.32 0.64
CA THR A 93 -36.46 -33.01 -0.21
C THR A 93 -37.17 -31.88 -0.97
N ASP A 94 -37.49 -32.05 -2.25
CA ASP A 94 -38.90 -32.24 -2.67
C ASP A 94 -39.84 -31.17 -2.08
N ASP A 95 -40.29 -30.26 -2.96
CA ASP A 95 -41.69 -29.88 -3.16
C ASP A 95 -41.72 -28.47 -3.79
N VAL A 96 -42.10 -28.33 -5.07
CA VAL A 96 -43.48 -28.02 -5.48
C VAL A 96 -43.67 -26.51 -5.22
N LEU A 97 -43.77 -25.64 -6.23
CA LEU A 97 -45.03 -25.35 -6.91
C LEU A 97 -44.83 -24.21 -7.93
N THR A 98 -45.34 -24.45 -9.14
CA THR A 98 -46.22 -23.57 -9.95
C THR A 98 -45.73 -22.14 -10.21
N ASP A 99 -45.45 -21.81 -11.47
CA ASP A 99 -46.41 -21.18 -12.40
C ASP A 99 -46.76 -19.74 -12.02
N GLN A 100 -47.12 -18.99 -13.05
CA GLN A 100 -47.80 -17.70 -13.05
C GLN A 100 -46.90 -16.52 -13.36
N ASP A 101 -46.87 -16.10 -14.62
CA ASP A 101 -47.91 -15.30 -15.32
C ASP A 101 -47.44 -13.84 -15.26
N ASP A 102 -46.95 -13.29 -16.36
CA ASP A 102 -47.76 -12.59 -17.36
C ASP A 102 -47.84 -11.10 -17.03
N SER A 103 -47.23 -10.30 -17.93
CA SER A 103 -47.68 -8.98 -18.35
C SER A 103 -47.86 -7.82 -17.34
N ASN A 104 -47.64 -6.63 -17.91
CA ASN A 104 -48.05 -5.28 -17.46
C ASN A 104 -47.05 -4.60 -16.49
N GLU A 105 -46.50 -3.43 -16.80
CA GLU A 105 -47.07 -2.24 -17.49
C GLU A 105 -46.02 -1.51 -18.35
#